data_AF-A0A7Z0WH05-F1
#
_entry.id   AF-A0A7Z0WH05-F1
#
_cell.length_a   1.000
_cell.length_b   1.000
_cell.length_c   1.000
_cell.angle_alpha   90.00
_cell.angle_beta   90.00
_cell.angle_gamma   90.00
#
_symmetry.space_group_name_H-M   'P 1'
#
loop_
_entity.id
_entity.type
_entity.pdbx_description
1 polymer ?
#
loop_
_entity_poly.entity_id
_entity_poly.type
_entity_poly.pdbx_seq_one_letter_code
_entity_poly.pdbx_strand_id
1 'polypeptide(L)' 'MADTDPNDEWLPLDANPHADDKRDVLDPSGEGLPFRRLIQIALGIGVAAVLLVVVVVLVGR' A
#
# COMPACT_ATOMS: atom_id res chain seq x y z
N MET A 1 23.36 38.79 -2.13
CA MET A 1 23.32 38.25 -3.51
C MET A 1 23.05 36.76 -3.34
N ALA A 2 21.90 36.28 -3.77
CA ALA A 2 21.50 34.89 -3.58
C ALA A 2 22.25 34.03 -4.61
N ASP A 3 23.10 33.12 -4.12
CA ASP A 3 23.66 32.03 -4.92
C ASP A 3 22.48 31.19 -5.43
N THR A 4 22.17 31.37 -6.70
CA THR A 4 21.17 30.55 -7.40
C THR A 4 21.96 29.51 -8.17
N ASP A 5 22.01 28.29 -7.64
CA ASP A 5 22.61 27.15 -8.33
C ASP A 5 21.85 26.93 -9.65
N PRO A 6 22.51 27.01 -10.82
CA PRO A 6 21.85 26.82 -12.11
C PRO A 6 21.31 25.40 -12.32
N ASN A 7 21.57 24.47 -11.39
CA ASN A 7 21.06 23.10 -11.43
C ASN A 7 19.79 22.88 -10.58
N ASP A 8 19.22 23.92 -9.97
CA ASP A 8 17.91 23.86 -9.28
C ASP A 8 16.72 23.91 -10.27
N GLU A 9 16.90 23.44 -11.50
CA GLU A 9 15.78 23.15 -12.39
C GLU A 9 15.05 21.91 -11.86
N TRP A 10 13.90 22.15 -11.23
CA TRP A 10 12.94 21.10 -10.90
C TRP A 10 12.54 20.36 -12.17
N LEU A 11 13.11 19.17 -12.37
CA LEU A 11 12.72 18.28 -13.45
C LEU A 11 11.25 17.88 -13.24
N PRO A 12 10.39 18.01 -14.27
CA PRO A 12 9.05 17.47 -14.25
C PRO A 12 9.09 15.99 -13.83
N LEU A 13 8.21 15.57 -12.93
CA LEU A 13 8.24 14.22 -12.33
C LEU A 13 8.13 13.10 -13.39
N ASP A 14 7.53 13.43 -14.53
CA ASP A 14 7.37 12.67 -15.76
C ASP A 14 8.60 12.64 -16.67
N ALA A 15 9.57 13.55 -16.45
CA ALA A 15 10.84 13.61 -17.18
C ALA A 15 11.99 12.89 -16.46
N ASN A 16 11.79 12.45 -15.21
CA ASN A 16 12.81 11.71 -14.46
C ASN A 16 12.68 10.20 -14.72
N PRO A 17 13.57 9.58 -15.50
CA PRO A 17 13.51 8.14 -15.78
C PRO A 17 13.67 7.28 -14.51
N HIS A 18 14.25 7.84 -13.44
CA HIS A 18 14.38 7.18 -12.13
C HIS A 18 13.14 7.34 -11.23
N ALA A 19 12.08 8.02 -11.67
CA ALA A 19 10.83 8.13 -10.91
C ALA A 19 10.01 6.84 -10.94
N ASP A 20 10.14 6.03 -12.01
CA ASP A 20 9.55 4.68 -12.06
C ASP A 20 10.30 3.72 -11.12
N ASP A 21 11.64 3.81 -11.00
CA ASP A 21 12.46 2.98 -10.09
C ASP A 21 12.02 3.06 -8.61
N LYS A 22 11.39 4.18 -8.20
CA LYS A 22 10.90 4.36 -6.81
C LYS A 22 9.47 3.88 -6.60
N ARG A 23 8.70 3.63 -7.67
CA ARG A 23 7.38 2.99 -7.54
C ARG A 23 7.53 1.51 -7.20
N ASP A 24 8.56 0.86 -7.71
CA ASP A 24 8.88 -0.54 -7.40
C ASP A 24 9.22 -0.78 -5.92
N VAL A 25 9.67 0.27 -5.21
CA VAL A 25 9.92 0.22 -3.76
C VAL A 25 8.62 0.25 -2.94
N LEU A 26 7.57 0.89 -3.46
CA LEU A 26 6.24 0.96 -2.85
C LEU A 26 5.28 -0.12 -3.37
N ASP A 27 5.59 -0.74 -4.50
CA ASP A 27 4.91 -1.92 -5.00
C ASP A 27 5.75 -3.17 -4.69
N PRO A 28 5.62 -3.77 -3.49
CA PRO A 28 6.20 -5.07 -3.17
C PRO A 28 5.52 -6.21 -3.98
N SER A 29 4.94 -5.92 -5.15
CA SER A 29 4.42 -6.87 -6.13
C SER A 29 5.49 -7.79 -6.70
N GLY A 30 6.76 -7.60 -6.34
CA GLY A 30 7.85 -8.56 -6.52
C GLY A 30 7.57 -9.88 -5.79
N GLU A 31 6.97 -10.82 -6.51
CA GLU A 31 7.18 -12.26 -6.37
C GLU A 31 6.91 -12.88 -4.98
N GLY A 32 5.67 -12.71 -4.49
CA GLY A 32 5.18 -13.35 -3.27
C GLY A 32 3.69 -13.73 -3.33
N LEU A 33 3.24 -14.25 -4.47
CA LEU A 33 1.83 -14.60 -4.74
C LEU A 33 1.08 -15.40 -3.64
N PRO A 34 1.70 -16.31 -2.85
CA PRO A 34 0.97 -16.97 -1.77
C PRO A 34 0.72 -16.06 -0.57
N PHE A 35 1.64 -15.16 -0.22
CA PHE A 35 1.54 -14.39 1.03
C PHE A 35 0.44 -13.32 0.94
N ARG A 36 0.34 -12.62 -0.20
CA ARG A 36 -0.74 -11.65 -0.43
C ARG A 36 -2.12 -12.31 -0.40
N ARG A 37 -2.26 -13.50 -1.00
CA ARG A 37 -3.50 -14.29 -0.96
C ARG A 37 -3.83 -14.76 0.45
N LEU A 38 -2.84 -15.22 1.21
CA LEU A 38 -3.02 -15.61 2.61
C LEU A 38 -3.47 -14.44 3.48
N ILE A 39 -2.89 -13.25 3.32
CA ILE A 39 -3.31 -12.04 4.03
C ILE A 39 -4.78 -11.70 3.69
N GLN A 40 -5.15 -11.74 2.42
CA GLN A 40 -6.53 -11.46 2.00
C GLN A 40 -7.52 -12.45 2.59
N ILE A 41 -7.18 -13.75 2.59
CA ILE A 41 -8.02 -14.81 3.19
C ILE A 41 -8.12 -14.61 4.70
N ALA A 42 -7.01 -14.37 5.39
CA ALA A 42 -6.98 -14.15 6.84
C ALA A 42 -7.81 -12.91 7.22
N LEU A 43 -7.72 -11.83 6.45
CA LEU A 43 -8.52 -10.63 6.65
C LEU A 43 -10.02 -10.92 6.48
N GLY A 44 -10.40 -11.67 5.43
CA GLY A 44 -11.79 -12.07 5.19
C GLY A 44 -12.38 -12.92 6.32
N ILE A 45 -11.63 -13.92 6.79
CA ILE A 45 -12.04 -14.78 7.91
C ILE A 45 -12.17 -13.96 9.20
N GLY A 46 -11.20 -13.06 9.47
CA GLY A 46 -11.22 -12.20 10.65
C GLY A 46 -12.47 -11.31 10.70
N VAL A 47 -12.80 -10.65 9.58
CA VAL A 47 -14.00 -9.80 9.49
C VAL A 47 -15.28 -10.63 9.69
N ALA A 48 -15.38 -11.80 9.05
CA ALA A 48 -16.54 -12.68 9.19
C ALA A 48 -16.75 -13.15 10.64
N ALA A 49 -15.67 -13.51 11.34
CA ALA A 49 -15.72 -13.93 12.74
C ALA A 49 -16.21 -12.80 13.66
N VAL A 50 -15.70 -11.58 13.48
CA VAL A 50 -16.13 -10.41 14.28
C VAL A 50 -17.61 -10.13 14.05
N LEU A 51 -18.07 -10.13 12.80
CA LEU A 51 -19.49 -9.94 12.49
C LEU A 51 -20.37 -11.00 13.14
N LEU A 52 -19.96 -12.26 13.11
CA LEU A 52 -20.68 -13.36 13.75
C LEU A 52 -20.79 -13.14 15.27
N VAL A 53 -19.69 -12.75 15.93
CA VAL A 53 -19.70 -12.45 17.37
C VAL A 53 -20.67 -11.31 17.68
N VAL A 54 -20.63 -10.22 16.91
CA VAL A 54 -21.54 -9.08 17.08
C VAL A 54 -23.00 -9.52 16.95
N VAL A 55 -23.33 -10.33 15.95
CA VAL A 55 -24.69 -10.86 15.77
C VAL A 55 -25.12 -11.73 16.96
N VAL A 56 -24.26 -12.66 17.41
CA VAL A 56 -24.57 -13.52 18.56
C VAL A 56 -24.80 -12.69 19.83
N VAL A 57 -23.97 -11.67 20.08
CA VAL A 57 -24.11 -10.79 21.24
C VAL A 57 -25.39 -9.95 21.17
N LEU A 58 -25.76 -9.46 19.98
CA LEU A 58 -27.00 -8.68 19.79
C LEU A 58 -28.27 -9.54 19.92
N VAL A 59 -28.24 -10.78 19.43
CA VAL A 59 -29.39 -11.69 19.48
C VAL A 59 -29.56 -12.34 20.85
N GLY A 60 -28.46 -12.60 21.56
CA GLY A 60 -28.46 -13.20 22.90
C GLY A 60 -28.74 -12.22 24.04
N ARG A 61 -28.93 -10.94 23.75
CA ARG A 61 -29.23 -9.87 24.71
C ARG A 61 -30.69 -9.44 24.60
#